data_AF-A0A101W5W4-F1
#
_entry.id   AF-A0A101W5W4-F1
#
_cell.length_a   1.000
_cell.length_b   1.000
_cell.length_c   1.000
_cell.angle_alpha   90.00
_cell.angle_beta   90.00
_cell.angle_gamma   90.00
#
_symmetry.space_group_name_H-M   'P 1'
#
loop_
_entity.id
_entity.type
_entity.pdbx_description
1 polymer ?
#
loop_
_entity_poly.entity_id
_entity_poly.type
_entity_poly.pdbx_seq_one_letter_code
_entity_poly.pdbx_strand_id
1 'polypeptide(L)' 'MKRLDYKKFVEPDIVYMRFLYIAKEENNLGIRERIEKELAVMIDDLMSINLDYNNIGKQVLAIWQGYWMALTALDAAN' A
#
# COMPACT_ATOMS: atom_id res chain seq x y z
N MET A 1 -1.93 10.96 6.80
CA MET A 1 -1.70 11.10 5.33
C MET A 1 -3.06 10.99 4.61
N LYS A 2 -3.33 11.75 3.54
CA LYS A 2 -4.57 11.58 2.74
C LYS A 2 -4.59 10.21 2.04
N ARG A 3 -5.78 9.66 1.72
CA ARG A 3 -5.91 8.42 0.93
C ARG A 3 -5.26 8.57 -0.45
N LEU A 4 -4.83 7.45 -1.04
CA LEU A 4 -4.29 7.41 -2.41
C LEU A 4 -5.42 7.62 -3.42
N ASP A 5 -5.15 8.40 -4.48
CA ASP A 5 -6.11 8.64 -5.55
C ASP A 5 -5.85 7.71 -6.73
N TYR A 6 -6.58 6.59 -6.77
CA TYR A 6 -6.46 5.59 -7.82
C TYR A 6 -7.14 5.97 -9.15
N LYS A 7 -7.73 7.16 -9.26
CA LYS A 7 -8.15 7.71 -10.59
C LYS A 7 -6.95 7.99 -11.49
N LYS A 8 -5.74 8.04 -10.93
CA LYS A 8 -4.46 8.10 -11.63
C LYS A 8 -3.62 6.89 -11.25
N PHE A 9 -2.67 6.53 -12.10
CA PHE A 9 -1.71 5.48 -11.76
C PHE A 9 -0.91 5.89 -10.52
N VAL A 10 -0.82 4.98 -9.55
CA VAL A 10 -0.05 5.17 -8.32
C VAL A 10 1.22 4.34 -8.44
N GLU A 11 2.37 5.02 -8.32
CA GLU A 11 3.67 4.36 -8.45
C GLU A 11 4.00 3.49 -7.21
N PRO A 12 4.73 2.38 -7.40
CA PRO A 12 5.15 1.51 -6.30
C PRO A 12 5.90 2.24 -5.18
N ASP A 13 6.74 3.22 -5.52
CA ASP A 13 7.52 4.01 -4.56
C ASP A 13 6.63 4.83 -3.62
N ILE A 14 5.51 5.35 -4.14
CA ILE A 14 4.52 6.08 -3.35
C ILE A 14 3.82 5.12 -2.38
N VAL A 15 3.48 3.92 -2.84
CA VAL A 15 2.90 2.87 -2.01
C VAL A 15 3.89 2.43 -0.92
N TYR A 16 5.15 2.20 -1.27
CA TYR A 16 6.23 1.87 -0.35
C TYR A 16 6.36 2.92 0.76
N MET A 17 6.46 4.20 0.40
CA MET A 17 6.58 5.30 1.36
C MET A 17 5.38 5.36 2.30
N ARG A 18 4.19 5.04 1.79
CA ARG A 18 2.97 4.96 2.60
C ARG A 18 3.04 3.81 3.60
N PHE A 19 3.47 2.61 3.20
CA PHE A 19 3.63 1.51 4.15
C PHE A 19 4.68 1.80 5.22
N LEU A 20 5.80 2.44 4.88
CA LEU A 20 6.78 2.87 5.88
C LEU A 20 6.25 3.90 6.85
N TYR A 21 5.40 4.81 6.37
CA TYR A 21 4.73 5.77 7.24
C TYR A 21 3.79 5.05 8.22
N ILE A 22 2.96 4.12 7.72
CA ILE A 22 2.03 3.33 8.54
C ILE A 22 2.76 2.43 9.54
N ALA A 23 3.90 1.85 9.17
CA ALA A 23 4.71 1.03 10.07
C ALA A 23 5.12 1.76 11.35
N LYS A 24 5.36 3.08 11.24
CA LYS A 24 5.78 3.99 12.31
C LYS A 24 4.62 4.55 13.14
N GLU A 25 3.36 4.30 12.77
CA GLU A 25 2.23 4.78 13.57
C GLU A 25 2.16 4.02 14.90
N GLU A 26 2.20 4.74 16.02
CA GLU A 26 2.05 4.15 17.35
C GLU A 26 0.57 3.89 17.64
N ASN A 27 0.17 2.62 17.57
CA ASN A 27 -1.16 2.15 17.92
C ASN A 27 -1.11 0.73 18.52
N ASN A 28 -2.28 0.17 18.82
CA ASN A 28 -2.41 -1.13 19.50
C ASN A 28 -2.02 -2.35 18.64
N LEU A 29 -1.63 -2.17 17.38
CA LEU A 29 -1.28 -3.25 16.46
C LEU A 29 0.24 -3.45 16.38
N GLY A 30 0.69 -4.64 15.97
CA GLY A 30 2.09 -4.86 15.58
C GLY A 30 2.43 -4.13 14.27
N ILE A 31 3.73 -3.91 14.00
CA ILE A 31 4.18 -3.28 12.73
C ILE A 31 3.60 -4.03 11.52
N ARG A 32 3.68 -5.36 11.53
CA ARG A 32 3.20 -6.20 10.44
C ARG A 32 1.69 -6.06 10.23
N GLU A 33 0.92 -6.13 11.32
CA GLU A 33 -0.54 -5.98 11.28
C GLU A 33 -0.97 -4.61 10.76
N ARG A 34 -0.25 -3.53 11.12
CA ARG A 34 -0.51 -2.19 10.59
C ARG A 34 -0.39 -2.15 9.06
N ILE A 35 0.68 -2.75 8.53
CA ILE A 35 0.97 -2.76 7.10
C ILE A 35 -0.05 -3.62 6.36
N GLU A 36 -0.36 -4.82 6.86
CA GLU A 36 -1.33 -5.72 6.24
C GLU A 36 -2.75 -5.13 6.25
N LYS A 37 -3.12 -4.43 7.33
CA LYS A 37 -4.36 -3.66 7.39
C LYS A 37 -4.38 -2.56 6.33
N GLU A 38 -3.29 -1.82 6.17
CA GLU A 38 -3.20 -0.78 5.14
C GLU A 38 -3.27 -1.37 3.72
N LEU A 39 -2.64 -2.52 3.49
CA LEU A 39 -2.70 -3.24 2.21
C LEU A 39 -4.16 -3.57 1.87
N ALA A 40 -4.92 -4.11 2.84
CA ALA A 40 -6.33 -4.40 2.65
C ALA A 40 -7.14 -3.14 2.31
N VAL A 41 -6.89 -2.02 3.00
CA VAL A 41 -7.55 -0.73 2.71
C VAL A 41 -7.22 -0.23 1.30
N MET A 42 -5.96 -0.34 0.87
CA MET A 42 -5.55 0.07 -0.48
C MET A 42 -6.23 -0.75 -1.58
N ILE A 43 -6.38 -2.06 -1.38
CA ILE A 43 -7.09 -2.94 -2.33
C ILE A 43 -8.58 -2.60 -2.34
N ASP A 44 -9.22 -2.40 -1.18
CA ASP A 44 -10.63 -2.01 -1.09
C ASP A 44 -10.89 -0.67 -1.80
N ASP A 45 -10.05 0.34 -1.54
CA ASP A 45 -10.09 1.64 -2.20
C ASP A 45 -9.97 1.50 -3.73
N LEU A 46 -9.06 0.65 -4.22
CA LEU A 46 -8.88 0.38 -5.65
C LEU A 46 -10.09 -0.34 -6.27
N MET A 47 -10.69 -1.30 -5.56
CA MET A 47 -11.85 -2.04 -6.05
C MET A 47 -13.14 -1.21 -6.01
N SER A 48 -13.18 -0.15 -5.19
CA SER A 48 -14.33 0.76 -5.08
C SER A 48 -14.48 1.74 -6.26
N ILE A 49 -13.47 1.85 -7.12
CA ILE A 49 -13.49 2.76 -8.27
C ILE A 49 -13.79 2.03 -9.58
N ASN A 50 -14.52 2.72 -10.47
CA ASN A 50 -14.80 2.21 -11.80
C ASN A 50 -13.62 2.50 -12.75
N LEU A 51 -12.82 1.47 -13.04
CA LEU A 51 -11.67 1.52 -13.95
C LEU A 51 -11.76 0.38 -14.98
N ASP A 52 -11.15 0.58 -16.14
CA ASP A 52 -10.88 -0.52 -17.08
C ASP A 52 -10.01 -1.60 -16.41
N TYR A 53 -10.30 -2.87 -16.67
CA TYR A 53 -9.62 -4.03 -16.06
C TYR A 53 -8.08 -3.96 -16.18
N ASN A 54 -7.57 -3.52 -17.33
CA ASN A 54 -6.12 -3.38 -17.57
C ASN A 54 -5.46 -2.34 -16.65
N ASN A 55 -6.22 -1.33 -16.22
CA ASN A 55 -5.74 -0.31 -15.28
C ASN A 55 -5.80 -0.85 -13.85
N ILE A 56 -6.81 -1.66 -13.49
CA ILE A 56 -6.87 -2.34 -12.19
C ILE A 56 -5.65 -3.25 -12.00
N GLY A 57 -5.35 -4.11 -12.98
CA GLY A 57 -4.21 -5.04 -12.88
C GLY A 57 -2.87 -4.35 -12.66
N LYS A 58 -2.62 -3.23 -13.37
CA LYS A 58 -1.41 -2.42 -13.18
C LYS A 58 -1.34 -1.80 -11.79
N GLN A 59 -2.47 -1.30 -11.28
CA GLN A 59 -2.54 -0.69 -9.95
C GLN A 59 -2.35 -1.73 -8.85
N VAL A 60 -2.96 -2.92 -8.96
CA VAL A 60 -2.74 -4.04 -8.02
C VAL A 60 -1.26 -4.42 -8.00
N LEU A 61 -0.62 -4.53 -9.17
CA LEU A 61 0.80 -4.85 -9.24
C LEU A 61 1.67 -3.78 -8.56
N ALA A 62 1.34 -2.50 -8.75
CA ALA A 62 2.07 -1.42 -8.09
C ALA A 62 1.90 -1.45 -6.56
N ILE A 63 0.68 -1.73 -6.08
CA ILE A 63 0.41 -1.93 -4.64
C ILE A 63 1.25 -3.09 -4.09
N TRP A 64 1.25 -4.22 -4.79
CA TRP A 64 2.00 -5.41 -4.41
C TRP A 64 3.51 -5.16 -4.37
N GLN A 65 4.06 -4.48 -5.37
CA GLN A 65 5.48 -4.12 -5.40
C GLN A 65 5.87 -3.21 -4.23
N GLY A 66 5.11 -2.14 -3.99
CA GLY A 66 5.37 -1.24 -2.86
C GLY A 66 5.26 -1.95 -1.49
N TYR A 67 4.34 -2.91 -1.37
CA TYR A 67 4.23 -3.76 -0.18
C TYR A 67 5.50 -4.58 0.06
N TRP A 68 5.99 -5.31 -0.95
CA TRP A 68 7.23 -6.09 -0.80
C TRP A 68 8.44 -5.23 -0.48
N MET A 69 8.58 -4.08 -1.15
CA MET A 69 9.65 -3.13 -0.85
C MET A 69 9.62 -2.69 0.62
N ALA A 70 8.43 -2.42 1.17
CA ALA A 70 8.27 -2.02 2.54
C ALA A 70 8.63 -3.14 3.51
N LEU A 71 8.18 -4.37 3.24
CA LEU A 71 8.53 -5.53 4.05
C LEU A 71 10.04 -5.77 4.09
N THR A 72 10.70 -5.80 2.92
CA THR A 72 12.15 -5.98 2.84
C THR A 72 12.90 -4.87 3.59
N ALA A 73 12.47 -3.62 3.47
CA ALA A 73 13.10 -2.50 4.17
C ALA A 73 12.94 -2.58 5.70
N LEU A 74 11.78 -3.05 6.18
CA LEU A 74 11.51 -3.20 7.61
C LEU A 74 12.20 -4.42 8.20
N ASP A 75 12.25 -5.53 7.46
CA ASP A 75 12.98 -6.73 7.86
C ASP A 75 14.49 -6.44 7.93
N ALA A 76 15.03 -5.63 7.02
CA ALA A 76 16.43 -5.22 7.06
C ALA A 76 16.77 -4.23 8.20
N ALA A 77 15.77 -3.60 8.81
CA ALA A 77 15.95 -2.65 9.91
C ALA A 77 15.83 -3.30 11.30
N ASN A 78 15.38 -4.55 11.38
CA ASN A 78 15.24 -5.35 12.60
C ASN A 78 16.39 -6.37 12.72
#